data_AF-A0AA37MFK0-F1
#
_entry.id   AF-A0AA37MFK0-F1
#
_cell.length_a   1.000
_cell.length_b   1.000
_cell.length_c   1.000
_cell.angle_alpha   90.00
_cell.angle_beta   90.00
_cell.angle_gamma   90.00
#
_symmetry.space_group_name_H-M   'P 1'
#
loop_
_entity.id
_entity.type
_entity.pdbx_description
1 polymer ?
#
loop_
_entity_poly.entity_id
_entity_poly.type
_entity_poly.pdbx_seq_one_letter_code
_entity_poly.pdbx_strand_id
1 'polypeptide(L)'
;MKRTASMADVVKPLAECPSQAYLSNAVQVADLLEWILEQVGNAKVWQTSFSISEEFLRRLFFIEKSGRVTEFNLVLDHKATNKTLKLWSFMTQVIQRTYLTDNHSKILLVQAESGQTVSVITSQNLTRGNRHESAFISTDKAIFATLHAEVTDLINNHSVPLTDLFSQRIQAE
;
A
#
# COMPACT_ATOMS: atom_id res chain seq x y z
N MET A 1 4.45 -15.92 -13.81
CA MET A 1 5.40 -15.39 -14.82
C MET A 1 6.12 -14.22 -14.18
N LYS A 2 7.45 -14.28 -14.03
CA LYS A 2 8.25 -13.11 -13.62
C LYS A 2 8.01 -12.02 -14.67
N ARG A 3 7.47 -10.88 -14.26
CA ARG A 3 7.37 -9.72 -15.15
C ARG A 3 8.79 -9.23 -15.44
N THR A 4 9.09 -9.00 -16.71
CA THR A 4 10.42 -8.65 -17.21
C THR A 4 10.69 -7.15 -17.22
N ALA A 5 9.66 -6.32 -17.02
CA ALA A 5 9.81 -4.87 -16.99
C ALA A 5 10.33 -4.39 -15.63
N SER A 6 11.37 -3.58 -15.67
CA SER A 6 11.90 -2.89 -14.49
C SER A 6 11.09 -1.62 -14.22
N MET A 7 11.07 -1.18 -12.96
CA MET A 7 10.45 0.11 -12.65
C MET A 7 11.15 1.28 -13.36
N ALA A 8 12.46 1.14 -13.62
CA ALA A 8 13.25 2.10 -14.40
C ALA A 8 12.80 2.25 -15.87
N ASP A 9 12.04 1.29 -16.41
CA ASP A 9 11.52 1.38 -17.78
C ASP A 9 10.25 2.25 -17.87
N VAL A 10 9.60 2.52 -16.73
CA VAL A 10 8.29 3.18 -16.65
C VAL A 10 8.39 4.57 -15.99
N VAL A 11 9.31 4.74 -15.05
CA VAL A 11 9.49 5.98 -14.28
C VAL A 11 10.97 6.37 -14.18
N LYS A 12 11.22 7.67 -13.99
CA LYS A 12 12.56 8.22 -13.72
C LYS A 12 12.84 8.23 -12.21
N PRO A 13 14.11 8.22 -11.77
CA PRO A 13 14.47 8.39 -10.36
C PRO A 13 13.78 9.59 -9.69
N LEU A 14 13.38 9.46 -8.42
CA LEU A 14 12.67 10.49 -7.66
C LEU A 14 13.47 11.80 -7.57
N ALA A 15 14.80 11.71 -7.50
CA ALA A 15 15.70 12.86 -7.47
C ALA A 15 15.73 13.63 -8.81
N GLU A 16 15.46 12.96 -9.93
CA GLU A 16 15.46 13.57 -11.26
C GLU A 16 14.06 14.07 -11.67
N CYS A 17 13.03 13.33 -11.27
CA CYS A 17 11.64 13.63 -11.64
C CYS A 17 10.74 13.51 -10.39
N PRO A 18 10.65 14.59 -9.58
CA PRO A 18 9.92 14.56 -8.31
C PRO A 18 8.41 14.43 -8.48
N SER A 19 7.87 14.77 -9.65
CA SER A 19 6.45 14.59 -10.00
C SER A 19 6.34 13.94 -11.38
N GLN A 20 5.70 12.77 -11.44
CA GLN A 20 5.60 12.00 -12.68
C GLN A 20 4.34 11.14 -12.70
N ALA A 21 3.89 10.81 -13.91
CA ALA A 21 2.75 9.93 -14.11
C ALA A 21 3.10 8.84 -15.14
N TYR A 22 2.45 7.69 -15.01
CA TYR A 22 2.52 6.63 -16.01
C TYR A 22 1.15 5.98 -16.20
N LEU A 23 0.98 5.31 -17.35
CA LEU A 23 -0.11 4.39 -17.65
C LEU A 23 0.52 3.08 -18.13
N SER A 24 0.44 2.03 -17.32
CA SER A 24 1.15 0.78 -17.61
C SER A 24 0.41 -0.43 -17.05
N ASN A 25 0.56 -1.57 -17.73
CA ASN A 25 0.14 -2.88 -17.23
C ASN A 25 1.33 -3.77 -16.83
N ALA A 26 2.56 -3.25 -16.98
CA ALA A 26 3.79 -4.02 -16.84
C ALA A 26 4.25 -4.14 -15.38
N VAL A 27 3.74 -3.29 -14.49
CA VAL A 27 4.23 -3.09 -13.12
C VAL A 27 3.09 -3.18 -12.11
N GLN A 28 3.42 -3.51 -10.88
CA GLN A 28 2.49 -3.57 -9.75
C GLN A 28 2.86 -2.53 -8.68
N VAL A 29 1.90 -2.17 -7.83
CA VAL A 29 2.13 -1.30 -6.67
C VAL A 29 3.26 -1.83 -5.77
N ALA A 30 3.42 -3.15 -5.66
CA ALA A 30 4.54 -3.72 -4.90
C ALA A 30 5.91 -3.45 -5.55
N ASP A 31 6.00 -3.50 -6.89
CA ASP A 31 7.24 -3.15 -7.60
C ASP A 31 7.58 -1.67 -7.38
N LEU A 32 6.55 -0.80 -7.40
CA LEU A 32 6.69 0.62 -7.14
C LEU A 32 7.11 0.90 -5.69
N LEU A 33 6.53 0.21 -4.71
CA LEU A 33 6.92 0.34 -3.31
C LEU A 33 8.38 -0.07 -3.10
N GLU A 34 8.80 -1.23 -3.62
CA GLU A 34 10.19 -1.69 -3.53
C GLU A 34 11.15 -0.67 -4.14
N TRP A 35 10.83 -0.15 -5.32
CA TRP A 35 11.63 0.88 -5.99
C TRP A 35 11.69 2.22 -5.24
N ILE A 36 10.61 2.63 -4.57
CA ILE A 36 10.64 3.83 -3.71
C ILE A 36 11.57 3.58 -2.52
N LEU A 37 11.43 2.45 -1.82
CA LEU A 37 12.23 2.10 -0.65
C LEU A 37 13.73 1.99 -0.98
N GLU A 38 14.09 1.53 -2.19
CA GLU A 38 15.47 1.50 -2.67
C GLU A 38 16.10 2.89 -2.78
N GLN A 39 15.30 3.93 -3.02
CA GLN A 39 15.78 5.30 -3.17
C GLN A 39 15.75 6.09 -1.87
N VAL A 40 14.76 5.84 -1.00
CA VAL A 40 14.55 6.65 0.21
C VAL A 40 15.06 5.99 1.49
N GLY A 41 15.37 4.68 1.44
CA GLY A 41 15.84 3.91 2.60
C GLY A 41 14.71 3.44 3.50
N ASN A 42 15.00 3.34 4.81
CA ASN A 42 14.03 2.89 5.81
C ASN A 42 12.87 3.87 5.95
N ALA A 43 11.64 3.36 5.96
CA ALA A 43 10.45 4.21 5.92
C ALA A 43 9.22 3.62 6.61
N LYS A 44 8.31 4.52 6.98
CA LYS A 44 6.92 4.21 7.30
C LYS A 44 6.07 4.27 6.04
N VAL A 45 5.09 3.38 5.96
CA VAL A 45 4.23 3.21 4.79
C VAL A 45 2.76 3.27 5.21
N TRP A 46 1.96 4.02 4.45
CA TRP A 46 0.50 3.95 4.49
C TRP A 46 -0.01 3.56 3.11
N GLN A 47 -0.76 2.48 3.05
CA GLN A 47 -1.34 1.96 1.82
C GLN A 47 -2.86 1.88 1.98
N THR A 48 -3.59 2.48 1.06
CA THR A 48 -5.03 2.26 0.91
C THR A 48 -5.30 1.46 -0.35
N SER A 49 -6.34 0.64 -0.34
CA SER A 49 -6.85 -0.06 -1.53
C SER A 49 -8.28 -0.49 -1.30
N PHE A 50 -9.06 -0.67 -2.38
CA PHE A 50 -10.37 -1.30 -2.24
C PHE A 50 -10.23 -2.79 -1.90
N SER A 51 -9.30 -3.49 -2.56
CA SER A 51 -9.12 -4.93 -2.35
C SER A 51 -7.65 -5.34 -2.35
N ILE A 52 -7.39 -6.53 -1.80
CA ILE A 52 -6.07 -7.16 -1.77
C ILE A 52 -6.17 -8.65 -2.10
N SER A 53 -5.16 -9.20 -2.77
CA SER A 53 -5.04 -10.65 -3.02
C SER A 53 -3.98 -11.30 -2.13
N GLU A 54 -4.08 -12.63 -1.94
CA GLU A 54 -3.10 -13.41 -1.16
C GLU A 54 -1.66 -13.22 -1.66
N GLU A 55 -1.48 -13.23 -2.97
CA GLU A 55 -0.16 -13.07 -3.57
C GLU A 55 0.44 -11.70 -3.28
N PHE A 56 -0.38 -10.65 -3.30
CA PHE A 56 0.11 -9.32 -2.95
C PHE A 56 0.49 -9.25 -1.47
N LEU A 57 -0.32 -9.87 -0.59
CA LEU A 57 0.04 -10.02 0.83
C LEU A 57 1.37 -10.74 1.02
N ARG A 58 1.63 -11.81 0.27
CA ARG A 58 2.93 -12.51 0.30
C ARG A 58 4.07 -11.59 -0.13
N ARG A 59 3.88 -10.72 -1.12
CA ARG A 59 4.90 -9.73 -1.49
C ARG A 59 5.14 -8.72 -0.38
N LEU A 60 4.08 -8.18 0.22
CA LEU A 60 4.19 -7.26 1.36
C LEU A 60 4.93 -7.89 2.55
N PHE A 61 4.69 -9.18 2.82
CA PHE A 61 5.45 -9.92 3.84
C PHE A 61 6.96 -9.88 3.59
N PHE A 62 7.41 -10.15 2.35
CA PHE A 62 8.83 -10.10 2.03
C PHE A 62 9.40 -8.67 2.06
N ILE A 63 8.60 -7.67 1.66
CA ILE A 63 8.98 -6.27 1.75
C ILE A 63 9.21 -5.86 3.21
N GLU A 64 8.31 -6.21 4.13
CA GLU A 64 8.53 -5.95 5.56
C GLU A 64 9.75 -6.70 6.10
N LYS A 65 9.92 -7.97 5.73
CA LYS A 65 11.08 -8.78 6.15
C LYS A 65 12.42 -8.28 5.61
N SER A 66 12.42 -7.42 4.58
CA SER A 66 13.64 -6.78 4.10
C SER A 66 14.26 -5.79 5.11
N GLY A 67 13.50 -5.39 6.14
CA GLY A 67 13.94 -4.44 7.16
C GLY A 67 13.87 -2.97 6.73
N ARG A 68 13.44 -2.67 5.49
CA ARG A 68 13.28 -1.30 4.98
C ARG A 68 11.96 -0.64 5.39
N VAL A 69 10.99 -1.42 5.86
CA VAL A 69 9.72 -0.88 6.35
C VAL A 69 9.71 -0.94 7.87
N THR A 70 9.70 0.22 8.51
CA THR A 70 9.65 0.32 9.98
C THR A 70 8.22 0.22 10.51
N GLU A 71 7.25 0.60 9.69
CA GLU A 71 5.83 0.59 10.02
C GLU A 71 5.00 0.49 8.73
N PHE A 72 4.05 -0.43 8.66
CA PHE A 72 3.12 -0.55 7.53
C PHE A 72 1.68 -0.45 8.03
N ASN A 73 0.96 0.56 7.54
CA ASN A 73 -0.46 0.79 7.81
C ASN A 73 -1.27 0.47 6.55
N LEU A 74 -2.18 -0.49 6.63
CA LEU A 74 -3.00 -0.93 5.50
C LEU A 74 -4.48 -0.61 5.75
N VAL A 75 -5.12 0.09 4.82
CA VAL A 75 -6.56 0.38 4.85
C VAL A 75 -7.27 -0.29 3.69
N LEU A 76 -8.30 -1.08 3.98
CA LEU A 76 -9.06 -1.88 3.02
C LEU A 76 -10.57 -1.65 3.13
N ASP A 77 -11.30 -2.00 2.07
CA ASP A 77 -12.76 -1.97 2.06
C ASP A 77 -13.39 -3.15 2.80
N HIS A 78 -14.40 -2.90 3.63
CA HIS A 78 -15.13 -3.96 4.35
C HIS A 78 -15.71 -5.03 3.41
N LYS A 79 -16.32 -4.62 2.28
CA LYS A 79 -17.06 -5.53 1.38
C LYS A 79 -16.12 -6.44 0.61
N ALA A 80 -14.96 -5.90 0.21
CA ALA A 80 -13.93 -6.68 -0.47
C ALA A 80 -13.35 -7.75 0.47
N THR A 81 -13.17 -7.41 1.74
CA THR A 81 -12.50 -8.26 2.73
C THR A 81 -13.39 -9.39 3.25
N ASN A 82 -14.72 -9.21 3.25
CA ASN A 82 -15.70 -10.24 3.63
C ASN A 82 -15.71 -11.47 2.69
N LYS A 83 -15.33 -11.30 1.42
CA LYS A 83 -15.21 -12.42 0.48
C LYS A 83 -13.98 -13.29 0.75
N THR A 84 -13.12 -12.89 1.69
CA THR A 84 -11.82 -13.52 1.91
C THR A 84 -11.50 -13.68 3.38
N LEU A 85 -12.43 -14.22 4.17
CA LEU A 85 -12.22 -14.59 5.58
C LEU A 85 -10.97 -15.46 5.79
N LYS A 86 -10.65 -16.37 4.87
CA LYS A 86 -9.42 -17.17 4.90
C LYS A 86 -8.13 -16.32 4.82
N LEU A 87 -8.20 -15.10 4.28
CA LEU A 87 -7.09 -14.16 4.28
C LEU A 87 -6.95 -13.40 5.59
N TRP A 88 -7.97 -13.33 6.45
CA TRP A 88 -7.89 -12.51 7.67
C TRP A 88 -6.80 -13.02 8.62
N SER A 89 -6.68 -14.33 8.78
CA SER A 89 -5.60 -14.94 9.56
C SER A 89 -4.23 -14.65 8.96
N PHE A 90 -4.09 -14.67 7.64
CA PHE A 90 -2.84 -14.34 6.97
C PHE A 90 -2.51 -12.84 7.03
N MET A 91 -3.51 -11.97 6.83
CA MET A 91 -3.36 -10.52 6.93
C MET A 91 -2.94 -10.08 8.33
N THR A 92 -3.58 -10.60 9.37
CA THR A 92 -3.24 -10.27 10.76
C THR A 92 -1.84 -10.77 11.16
N GLN A 93 -1.33 -11.82 10.51
CA GLN A 93 0.04 -12.30 10.71
C GLN A 93 1.09 -11.49 9.93
N VAL A 94 0.72 -10.95 8.76
CA VAL A 94 1.64 -10.24 7.88
C VAL A 94 1.66 -8.74 8.18
N ILE A 95 0.51 -8.11 8.40
CA ILE A 95 0.37 -6.67 8.59
C ILE A 95 -0.49 -6.41 9.82
N GLN A 96 0.19 -6.12 10.93
CA GLN A 96 -0.47 -5.93 12.23
C GLN A 96 -1.45 -4.75 12.20
N ARG A 97 -1.11 -3.68 11.47
CA ARG A 97 -1.92 -2.45 11.39
C ARG A 97 -2.77 -2.47 10.13
N THR A 98 -3.73 -3.40 10.08
CA THR A 98 -4.75 -3.46 9.03
C THR A 98 -6.06 -2.91 9.55
N TYR A 99 -6.67 -2.00 8.80
CA TYR A 99 -7.89 -1.29 9.13
C TYR A 99 -8.93 -1.50 8.03
N LEU A 100 -10.18 -1.71 8.43
CA LEU A 100 -11.30 -1.84 7.49
C LEU A 100 -12.21 -0.62 7.62
N THR A 101 -12.59 -0.05 6.47
CA THR A 101 -13.52 1.09 6.35
C THR A 101 -14.24 1.04 5.00
N ASP A 102 -15.20 1.91 4.72
CA ASP A 102 -15.75 2.09 3.37
C ASP A 102 -14.72 2.87 2.53
N ASN A 103 -13.92 2.17 1.72
CA ASN A 103 -12.76 2.74 1.03
C ASN A 103 -12.65 2.28 -0.42
N HIS A 104 -12.68 3.23 -1.37
CA HIS A 104 -12.34 2.96 -2.77
C HIS A 104 -11.03 3.63 -3.23
N SER A 105 -10.36 4.35 -2.34
CA SER A 105 -9.08 4.99 -2.64
C SER A 105 -7.97 3.95 -2.79
N LYS A 106 -6.95 4.30 -3.59
CA LYS A 106 -5.74 3.52 -3.79
C LYS A 106 -4.56 4.47 -3.76
N ILE A 107 -3.98 4.60 -2.58
CA ILE A 107 -2.93 5.56 -2.28
C ILE A 107 -1.77 4.78 -1.65
N LEU A 108 -0.55 5.12 -2.03
CA LEU A 108 0.66 4.69 -1.34
C LEU A 108 1.42 5.92 -0.86
N LEU A 109 1.62 6.03 0.45
CA LEU A 109 2.40 7.08 1.08
C LEU A 109 3.62 6.46 1.74
N VAL A 110 4.80 7.03 1.50
CA VAL A 110 6.06 6.62 2.10
C VAL A 110 6.72 7.81 2.77
N GLN A 111 7.06 7.66 4.05
CA GLN A 111 7.83 8.64 4.82
C GLN A 111 9.13 7.98 5.29
N ALA A 112 10.25 8.40 4.71
CA ALA A 112 11.56 7.91 5.09
C ALA A 112 12.03 8.50 6.43
N GLU A 113 12.91 7.80 7.13
CA GLU A 113 13.57 8.29 8.35
C GLU A 113 14.36 9.59 8.10
N SER A 114 14.83 9.82 6.88
CA SER A 114 15.48 11.06 6.45
C SER A 114 14.53 12.27 6.38
N GLY A 115 13.22 12.05 6.50
CA GLY A 115 12.18 13.07 6.33
C GLY A 115 11.76 13.28 4.87
N GLN A 116 12.29 12.50 3.91
CA GLN A 116 11.79 12.48 2.54
C GLN A 116 10.41 11.81 2.49
N THR A 117 9.49 12.40 1.74
CA THR A 117 8.10 11.93 1.61
C THR A 117 7.77 11.65 0.16
N VAL A 118 7.02 10.59 -0.09
CA VAL A 118 6.54 10.20 -1.43
C VAL A 118 5.06 9.86 -1.34
N SER A 119 4.28 10.41 -2.27
CA SER A 119 2.87 10.14 -2.47
C SER A 119 2.64 9.51 -3.81
N VAL A 120 1.85 8.44 -3.84
CA VAL A 120 1.41 7.77 -5.05
C VAL A 120 -0.10 7.68 -5.02
N ILE A 121 -0.74 8.14 -6.08
CA ILE A 121 -2.17 7.96 -6.33
C ILE A 121 -2.28 7.04 -7.54
N THR A 122 -3.01 5.94 -7.43
CA THR A 122 -3.11 4.95 -8.52
C THR A 122 -4.54 4.48 -8.75
N SER A 123 -4.81 3.96 -9.94
CA SER A 123 -6.05 3.22 -10.22
C SER A 123 -5.96 1.73 -9.84
N GLN A 124 -4.76 1.22 -9.52
CA GLN A 124 -4.51 -0.21 -9.28
C GLN A 124 -4.89 -0.63 -7.85
N ASN A 125 -5.69 -1.69 -7.74
CA ASN A 125 -5.87 -2.42 -6.47
C ASN A 125 -4.67 -3.32 -6.16
N LEU A 126 -4.49 -3.71 -4.90
CA LEU A 126 -3.45 -4.63 -4.44
C LEU A 126 -3.73 -6.10 -4.84
N THR A 127 -4.01 -6.34 -6.11
CA THR A 127 -4.40 -7.63 -6.67
C THR A 127 -3.53 -7.98 -7.87
N ARG A 128 -3.69 -9.19 -8.42
CA ARG A 128 -3.13 -9.50 -9.75
C ARG A 128 -3.88 -8.69 -10.79
N GLY A 129 -3.19 -7.73 -11.40
CA GLY A 129 -3.75 -6.95 -12.51
C GLY A 129 -2.79 -6.92 -13.70
N ASN A 130 -3.19 -7.53 -14.83
CA ASN A 130 -2.55 -7.31 -16.15
C ASN A 130 -3.27 -6.18 -16.92
N ARG A 131 -3.90 -5.26 -16.21
CA ARG A 131 -4.64 -4.13 -16.78
C ARG A 131 -3.77 -2.91 -16.81
N HIS A 132 -4.04 -2.01 -17.74
CA HIS A 132 -3.41 -0.70 -17.74
C HIS A 132 -3.94 0.09 -16.55
N GLU A 133 -3.02 0.52 -15.70
CA GLU A 133 -3.32 1.29 -14.51
C GLU A 133 -2.55 2.60 -14.60
N SER A 134 -3.21 3.69 -14.24
CA SER A 134 -2.55 4.98 -14.10
C SER A 134 -1.97 5.11 -12.69
N ALA A 135 -0.85 5.79 -12.59
CA ALA A 135 -0.35 6.28 -11.33
C ALA A 135 0.25 7.68 -11.49
N PHE A 136 0.10 8.48 -10.45
CA PHE A 136 0.81 9.74 -10.27
C PHE A 136 1.67 9.61 -9.01
N ILE A 137 2.94 9.96 -9.14
CA ILE A 137 3.95 9.94 -8.08
C ILE A 137 4.39 11.38 -7.83
N SER A 138 4.48 11.77 -6.57
CA SER A 138 5.01 13.07 -6.17
C SER A 138 5.85 13.00 -4.90
N THR A 139 6.94 13.77 -4.83
CA THR A 139 7.71 14.01 -3.60
C THR A 139 7.33 15.33 -2.92
N ASP A 140 6.25 15.98 -3.34
CA ASP A 140 5.76 17.21 -2.75
C ASP A 140 5.26 16.98 -1.32
N LYS A 141 5.84 17.72 -0.36
CA LYS A 141 5.53 17.60 1.06
C LYS A 141 4.10 18.03 1.40
N ALA A 142 3.54 19.01 0.69
CA ALA A 142 2.18 19.47 0.93
C ALA A 142 1.16 18.42 0.45
N ILE A 143 1.39 17.80 -0.70
CA ILE A 143 0.57 16.68 -1.18
C ILE A 143 0.61 15.53 -0.17
N PHE A 144 1.81 15.16 0.29
CA PHE A 144 1.96 14.11 1.29
C PHE A 144 1.23 14.46 2.59
N ALA A 145 1.44 15.66 3.14
CA ALA A 145 0.85 16.06 4.42
C ALA A 145 -0.68 16.01 4.39
N THR A 146 -1.30 16.50 3.30
CA THR A 146 -2.76 16.46 3.12
C THR A 146 -3.26 15.02 3.09
N LEU A 147 -2.72 14.18 2.20
CA LEU A 147 -3.18 12.79 2.07
C LEU A 147 -2.90 11.97 3.34
N HIS A 148 -1.77 12.20 3.99
CA HIS A 148 -1.42 11.53 5.23
C HIS A 148 -2.39 11.91 6.36
N ALA A 149 -2.76 13.18 6.48
CA ALA A 149 -3.74 13.62 7.47
C ALA A 149 -5.11 12.95 7.23
N GLU A 150 -5.57 12.91 5.98
CA GLU A 150 -6.85 12.26 5.60
C GLU A 150 -6.83 10.75 5.83
N VAL A 151 -5.74 10.05 5.47
CA VAL A 151 -5.60 8.62 5.74
C VAL A 151 -5.52 8.33 7.25
N THR A 152 -4.86 9.20 8.02
CA THR A 152 -4.78 9.07 9.47
C THR A 152 -6.14 9.29 10.13
N ASP A 153 -6.90 10.26 9.67
CA ASP A 153 -8.28 10.50 10.12
C ASP A 153 -9.17 9.29 9.81
N LEU A 154 -9.05 8.73 8.59
CA LEU A 154 -9.76 7.52 8.18
C LEU A 154 -9.45 6.35 9.13
N ILE A 155 -8.18 6.15 9.48
CA ILE A 155 -7.74 5.11 10.41
C ILE A 155 -8.31 5.34 11.80
N ASN A 156 -8.18 6.55 12.34
CA ASN A 156 -8.49 6.82 13.75
C ASN A 156 -9.98 6.97 14.04
N ASN A 157 -10.75 7.49 13.09
CA ASN A 157 -12.13 7.95 13.32
C ASN A 157 -13.18 7.20 12.51
N HIS A 158 -12.78 6.49 11.44
CA HIS A 158 -13.71 5.94 10.46
C HIS A 158 -13.45 4.47 10.12
N SER A 159 -12.56 3.80 10.84
CA SER A 159 -12.18 2.41 10.57
C SER A 159 -12.27 1.52 11.80
N VAL A 160 -12.25 0.22 11.56
CA VAL A 160 -12.13 -0.79 12.61
C VAL A 160 -10.85 -1.62 12.38
N PRO A 161 -10.01 -1.82 13.40
CA PRO A 161 -8.85 -2.71 13.29
C PRO A 161 -9.26 -4.15 12.96
N LEU A 162 -8.61 -4.76 11.98
CA LEU A 162 -8.87 -6.13 11.56
C LEU A 162 -8.60 -7.14 12.69
N THR A 163 -7.62 -6.87 13.56
CA THR A 163 -7.27 -7.70 14.71
C THR A 163 -8.43 -7.83 15.70
N ASP A 164 -9.18 -6.75 15.91
CA ASP A 164 -10.28 -6.71 16.86
C ASP A 164 -11.47 -7.49 16.32
N LEU A 165 -11.79 -7.29 15.03
CA LEU A 165 -12.82 -8.05 14.32
C LEU A 165 -12.50 -9.55 14.28
N PHE A 166 -11.24 -9.91 14.06
CA PHE A 166 -10.80 -11.30 14.04
C PHE A 166 -10.94 -11.95 15.42
N SER A 167 -10.57 -11.23 16.48
CA SER A 167 -10.67 -11.72 17.87
C SER A 167 -12.13 -11.92 18.30
N GLN A 168 -13.02 -10.97 18.02
CA GLN A 168 -14.45 -11.10 18.29
C GLN A 168 -15.07 -12.32 17.60
N ARG A 169 -14.58 -12.65 16.40
CA ARG A 169 -15.11 -13.77 15.61
C ARG A 169 -14.65 -15.13 16.13
N ILE A 170 -13.39 -15.27 16.53
CA ILE A 170 -12.89 -16.50 17.18
C ILE A 170 -13.65 -16.78 18.48
N GLN A 171 -14.04 -15.73 19.22
CA GLN A 171 -14.80 -15.88 20.47
C GLN A 171 -16.28 -16.24 20.27
N ALA A 172 -16.80 -16.08 19.05
CA ALA A 172 -18.19 -16.37 18.72
C ALA A 172 -18.40 -17.78 18.13
N GLU A 173 -17.32 -18.54 17.92
CA GLU A 173 -17.31 -19.96 17.51
C GLU A 173 -17.02 -20.88 18.71
#